data_AF-A0A9P7AQR6-F1
#
_entry.id   AF-A0A9P7AQR6-F1
#
_cell.length_a   1.000
_cell.length_b   1.000
_cell.length_c   1.000
_cell.angle_alpha   90.00
_cell.angle_beta   90.00
_cell.angle_gamma   90.00
#
_symmetry.space_group_name_H-M   'P 1'
#
loop_
_entity.id
_entity.type
_entity.pdbx_description
1 polymer ?
#
loop_
_entity_poly.entity_id
_entity_poly.type
_entity_poly.pdbx_seq_one_letter_code
_entity_poly.pdbx_strand_id
1 'polypeptide(L)'
;YCLSGVVDPFWCNWPFTDPTWFLTPDTLHHWPHEFYDHDVQWCIRIIGMEELDFCFSVLQPLMTFRHFKQGILTLKQVTGRAQRDMQHYFVAVM
;
A
#
# COMPACT_ATOMS: atom_id res chain seq x y z
N TYR A 1 -16.03 -14.10 13.66
CA TYR A 1 -14.99 -14.77 12.87
C TYR A 1 -13.66 -14.53 13.56
N CYS A 2 -13.09 -15.55 14.23
CA CYS A 2 -11.81 -15.40 14.92
C CYS A 2 -10.68 -15.59 13.89
N LEU A 3 -9.86 -14.56 13.69
CA LEU A 3 -8.89 -14.47 12.59
C LEU A 3 -7.53 -15.15 12.87
N SER A 4 -7.32 -15.81 14.00
CA SER A 4 -5.97 -16.29 14.35
C SER A 4 -5.89 -17.82 14.46
N GLY A 5 -5.61 -18.49 13.34
CA GLY A 5 -5.00 -19.82 13.33
C GLY A 5 -3.50 -19.82 13.68
N VAL A 6 -3.01 -18.73 14.27
CA VAL A 6 -1.60 -18.52 14.64
C VAL A 6 -1.47 -18.83 16.13
N VAL A 7 -0.58 -19.76 16.47
CA VAL A 7 -0.38 -20.28 17.83
C VAL A 7 0.23 -19.23 18.77
N ASP A 8 1.12 -18.39 18.27
CA ASP A 8 1.74 -17.27 19.00
C ASP A 8 1.75 -16.01 18.13
N PRO A 9 0.71 -15.17 18.19
CA PRO A 9 0.70 -13.92 17.44
C PRO A 9 1.70 -12.92 18.04
N PHE A 10 2.26 -12.02 17.22
CA PHE A 10 3.28 -11.05 17.67
C PHE A 10 2.79 -10.13 18.80
N TRP A 11 1.48 -9.93 18.90
CA TRP A 11 0.81 -9.11 19.92
C TRP A 11 0.41 -9.89 21.18
N CYS A 12 0.76 -11.17 21.31
CA CYS A 12 0.33 -12.02 22.44
C CYS A 12 0.75 -11.47 23.82
N ASN A 13 1.86 -10.73 23.88
CA ASN A 13 2.40 -10.16 25.11
C ASN A 13 1.93 -8.73 25.39
N TRP A 14 1.02 -8.17 24.59
CA TRP A 14 0.55 -6.81 24.78
C TRP A 14 -0.69 -6.80 25.69
N PRO A 15 -0.62 -6.22 26.90
CA PRO A 15 -1.75 -6.20 27.82
C PRO A 15 -2.94 -5.42 27.20
N PHE A 16 -4.15 -5.95 27.38
CA PHE A 16 -5.42 -5.39 26.86
C PHE A 16 -5.50 -5.23 25.33
N THR A 17 -4.65 -5.92 24.57
CA THR A 17 -4.62 -5.81 23.11
C THR A 17 -5.41 -6.95 22.47
N ASP A 18 -6.66 -6.66 22.11
CA ASP A 18 -7.40 -7.47 21.15
C ASP A 18 -7.36 -6.75 19.80
N PRO A 19 -6.68 -7.30 18.77
CA PRO A 19 -6.62 -6.70 17.44
C PRO A 19 -7.99 -6.37 16.86
N THR A 20 -9.04 -7.12 17.20
CA THR A 20 -10.37 -6.86 16.64
C THR A 20 -10.96 -5.52 17.09
N TRP A 21 -10.44 -4.93 18.17
CA TRP A 21 -10.88 -3.64 18.67
C TRP A 21 -10.33 -2.44 17.89
N PHE A 22 -9.17 -2.59 17.24
CA PHE A 22 -8.52 -1.50 16.49
C PHE A 22 -8.22 -1.83 15.02
N LEU A 23 -8.18 -3.11 14.66
CA LEU A 23 -8.14 -3.63 13.29
C LEU A 23 -9.52 -4.18 12.96
N THR A 24 -10.47 -3.28 12.67
CA THR A 24 -11.79 -3.68 12.19
C THR A 24 -11.60 -4.47 10.88
N PRO A 25 -12.33 -5.58 10.63
CA PRO A 25 -12.15 -6.39 9.42
C PRO A 25 -12.26 -5.58 8.13
N ASP A 26 -13.14 -4.58 8.11
CA ASP A 26 -13.30 -3.67 6.96
C ASP A 26 -12.05 -2.85 6.67
N THR A 27 -11.27 -2.52 7.68
CA THR A 27 -10.06 -1.70 7.54
C THR A 27 -9.02 -2.38 6.65
N LEU A 28 -8.88 -3.71 6.77
CA LEU A 28 -7.97 -4.52 5.93
C LEU A 28 -8.44 -4.64 4.48
N HIS A 29 -9.73 -4.53 4.21
CA HIS A 29 -10.28 -4.51 2.86
C HIS A 29 -10.28 -3.11 2.24
N HIS A 30 -10.52 -2.10 3.07
CA HIS A 30 -10.69 -0.72 2.63
C HIS A 30 -9.35 -0.07 2.32
N TRP A 31 -8.33 -0.23 3.16
CA TRP A 31 -7.03 0.42 2.91
C TRP A 31 -6.40 0.02 1.57
N PRO A 32 -6.35 -1.26 1.19
CA PRO A 32 -5.80 -1.62 -0.10
C PRO A 32 -6.66 -1.17 -1.27
N HIS A 33 -7.94 -0.82 -1.07
CA HIS A 33 -8.85 -0.30 -2.08
C HIS A 33 -8.74 1.21 -2.26
N GLU A 34 -8.60 1.96 -1.17
CA GLU A 34 -8.50 3.42 -1.19
C GLU A 34 -7.08 3.95 -1.42
N PHE A 35 -6.07 3.09 -1.48
CA PHE A 35 -4.66 3.50 -1.61
C PHE A 35 -4.40 4.51 -2.73
N TYR A 36 -4.96 4.28 -3.93
CA TYR A 36 -4.73 5.21 -5.04
C TYR A 36 -5.49 6.53 -4.87
N ASP A 37 -6.68 6.48 -4.29
CA ASP A 37 -7.55 7.64 -4.12
C ASP A 37 -7.18 8.50 -2.90
N HIS A 38 -6.52 7.90 -1.90
CA HIS A 38 -6.10 8.59 -0.69
C HIS A 38 -4.58 8.73 -0.59
N ASP A 39 -3.83 7.62 -0.49
CA ASP A 39 -2.41 7.65 -0.15
C ASP A 39 -1.59 8.29 -1.26
N VAL A 40 -1.81 7.89 -2.52
CA VAL A 40 -1.13 8.50 -3.68
C VAL A 40 -1.49 9.99 -3.80
N GLN A 41 -2.75 10.36 -3.57
CA GLN A 41 -3.16 11.77 -3.58
C GLN A 41 -2.48 12.58 -2.46
N TRP A 42 -2.22 11.97 -1.32
CA TRP A 42 -1.48 12.61 -0.24
C TRP A 42 -0.01 12.80 -0.61
N CYS A 43 0.64 11.80 -1.20
CA CYS A 43 2.01 11.91 -1.69
C CYS A 43 2.15 13.03 -2.74
N ILE A 44 1.22 13.11 -3.69
CA ILE A 44 1.18 14.19 -4.69
C ILE A 44 1.17 15.57 -4.02
N ARG A 45 0.47 15.75 -2.90
CA ARG A 45 0.44 17.03 -2.18
C ARG A 45 1.76 17.35 -1.46
N ILE A 46 2.51 16.33 -1.03
CA ILE A 46 3.75 16.51 -0.27
C ILE A 46 4.93 16.75 -1.22
N ILE A 47 5.12 15.86 -2.20
CA ILE A 47 6.31 15.87 -3.07
C ILE A 47 6.04 16.37 -4.49
N GLY A 48 4.77 16.47 -4.90
CA GLY A 48 4.38 16.87 -6.25
C GLY A 48 4.21 15.71 -7.21
N MET A 49 3.47 15.94 -8.30
CA MET A 49 3.16 14.92 -9.31
C MET A 49 4.41 14.44 -10.07
N GLU A 50 5.24 15.39 -10.51
CA GLU A 50 6.43 15.09 -11.33
C GLU A 50 7.47 14.30 -10.55
N GLU A 51 7.72 14.68 -9.30
CA GLU A 51 8.67 13.99 -8.43
C GLU A 51 8.19 12.58 -8.09
N LEU A 52 6.90 12.42 -7.78
CA LEU A 52 6.31 11.10 -7.51
C LEU A 52 6.49 10.16 -8.71
N ASP A 53 6.13 10.60 -9.92
CA ASP A 53 6.31 9.80 -11.13
C ASP A 53 7.79 9.52 -11.42
N PHE A 54 8.66 10.49 -11.18
CA PHE A 54 10.10 10.31 -11.31
C PHE A 54 10.62 9.22 -10.35
N CYS A 55 10.28 9.28 -9.07
CA CYS A 55 10.63 8.26 -8.08
C CYS A 55 10.20 6.87 -8.55
N PHE A 56 8.94 6.68 -8.94
CA PHE A 56 8.45 5.40 -9.44
C PHE A 56 9.17 4.93 -10.72
N SER A 57 9.60 5.86 -11.57
CA SER A 57 10.31 5.54 -12.82
C SER A 57 11.74 5.03 -12.61
N VAL A 58 12.42 5.50 -11.55
CA VAL A 58 13.82 5.17 -11.28
C VAL A 58 13.99 3.98 -10.33
N LEU A 59 12.92 3.51 -9.69
CA LEU A 59 12.96 2.35 -8.80
C LEU A 59 13.46 1.10 -9.53
N GLN A 60 14.25 0.29 -8.82
CA GLN A 60 14.78 -0.94 -9.37
C GLN A 60 13.63 -1.92 -9.71
N PRO A 61 13.58 -2.47 -10.94
CA PRO A 61 12.58 -3.45 -11.30
C PRO A 61 12.72 -4.72 -10.46
N LEU A 62 11.68 -5.09 -9.73
CA LEU A 62 11.58 -6.38 -9.06
C LEU A 62 10.91 -7.39 -10.00
N MET A 63 11.45 -8.61 -10.08
CA MET A 63 10.94 -9.65 -11.02
C MET A 63 9.46 -10.00 -10.79
N THR A 64 8.95 -9.77 -9.59
CA THR A 64 7.59 -10.15 -9.18
C THR A 64 6.54 -9.08 -9.45
N PHE A 65 6.93 -7.81 -9.58
CA PHE A 65 5.99 -6.67 -9.63
C PHE A 65 6.13 -5.89 -10.92
N ARG A 66 5.04 -5.28 -11.39
CA ARG A 66 5.10 -4.37 -12.54
C ARG A 66 6.03 -3.19 -12.22
N HIS A 67 6.95 -2.91 -13.12
CA HIS A 67 7.77 -1.71 -13.05
C HIS A 67 7.13 -0.55 -13.83
N PHE A 68 7.18 0.66 -13.28
CA PHE A 68 6.46 1.84 -13.76
C PHE A 68 7.42 2.86 -14.40
N LYS A 69 8.02 2.49 -15.54
CA LYS A 69 9.05 3.30 -16.24
C LYS A 69 8.63 4.72 -16.61
N GLN A 70 7.33 4.96 -16.80
CA GLN A 70 6.77 6.26 -17.13
C GLN A 70 6.02 6.86 -15.94
N GLY A 71 6.31 6.42 -14.72
CA GLY A 71 5.54 6.79 -13.53
C GLY A 71 4.20 6.06 -13.44
N ILE A 72 3.46 6.36 -12.38
CA ILE A 72 2.16 5.75 -12.06
C ILE A 72 0.99 6.62 -12.51
N LEU A 73 1.18 7.95 -12.62
CA LEU A 73 0.11 8.87 -13.02
C LEU A 73 -0.19 8.82 -14.53
N THR A 74 0.67 8.20 -15.32
CA THR A 74 0.43 7.97 -16.76
C THR A 74 -0.58 6.85 -17.04
N LEU A 75 -0.99 6.10 -16.03
CA LEU A 75 -1.98 5.04 -16.17
C LEU A 75 -3.38 5.62 -16.38
N LYS A 76 -4.00 5.29 -17.52
CA LYS A 76 -5.39 5.68 -17.83
C LYS A 76 -6.43 4.99 -16.95
N GLN A 77 -6.11 3.79 -16.46
CA GLN A 77 -6.94 3.03 -15.55
C GLN A 77 -6.04 2.29 -14.56
N VAL A 78 -6.34 2.45 -13.28
CA VAL A 78 -5.68 1.72 -12.20
C VAL A 78 -6.49 0.48 -11.89
N THR A 79 -5.88 -0.69 -12.07
CA THR A 79 -6.49 -1.97 -11.72
C THR A 79 -6.04 -2.38 -10.31
N GLY A 80 -6.79 -3.26 -9.64
CA GLY A 80 -6.38 -3.76 -8.32
C GLY A 80 -5.00 -4.41 -8.31
N ARG A 81 -4.58 -5.04 -9.42
CA ARG A 81 -3.20 -5.56 -9.57
C ARG A 81 -2.18 -4.43 -9.66
N ALA A 82 -2.45 -3.39 -10.45
CA ALA A 82 -1.54 -2.25 -10.54
C ALA A 82 -1.40 -1.55 -9.17
N GLN A 83 -2.51 -1.40 -8.45
CA GLN A 83 -2.53 -0.82 -7.11
C GLN A 83 -1.70 -1.64 -6.10
N ARG A 84 -1.86 -2.96 -6.12
CA ARG A 84 -1.02 -3.86 -5.31
C ARG A 84 0.47 -3.70 -5.65
N ASP A 85 0.83 -3.65 -6.92
CA ASP A 85 2.22 -3.48 -7.34
C ASP A 85 2.78 -2.12 -6.88
N MET A 86 1.98 -1.04 -6.92
CA MET A 86 2.37 0.27 -6.38
C MET A 86 2.63 0.23 -4.86
N GLN A 87 1.77 -0.44 -4.09
CA GLN A 87 1.93 -0.56 -2.62
C GLN A 87 3.26 -1.21 -2.24
N HIS A 88 3.75 -2.16 -3.03
CA HIS A 88 5.05 -2.79 -2.79
C HIS A 88 6.24 -1.84 -2.97
N TYR A 89 6.11 -0.85 -3.86
CA TYR A 89 7.11 0.17 -4.09
C TYR A 89 6.91 1.42 -3.22
N PHE A 90 5.73 1.60 -2.64
CA PHE A 90 5.34 2.79 -1.90
C PHE A 90 6.29 3.14 -0.75
N VAL A 91 6.73 2.14 0.00
CA VAL A 91 7.69 2.30 1.12
C VAL A 91 9.06 2.80 0.65
N ALA A 92 9.41 2.61 -0.62
CA ALA A 92 10.65 3.14 -1.17
C ALA A 92 10.51 4.56 -1.74
N VAL A 93 9.28 5.00 -2.01
CA VAL A 93 8.98 6.35 -2.54
C VAL A 93 8.73 7.36 -1.41
N MET A 94 8.17 6.91 -0.29
CA MET A 94 7.90 7.70 0.91
C MET A 94 8.95 7.48 1.99
#